data_AF-A0A3D3VVL7-F1
#
_entry.id   AF-A0A3D3VVL7-F1
#
_cell.length_a   1.000
_cell.length_b   1.000
_cell.length_c   1.000
_cell.angle_alpha   90.00
_cell.angle_beta   90.00
_cell.angle_gamma   90.00
#
_symmetry.space_group_name_H-M   'P 1'
#
loop_
_entity.id
_entity.type
_entity.pdbx_description
1 polymer ?
#
loop_
_entity_poly.entity_id
_entity_poly.type
_entity_poly.pdbx_seq_one_letter_code
_entity_poly.pdbx_strand_id
1 'polypeptide(L)'
;MLEAKSRAKLVRDKNKMQQQNVPAQNMPEKVFSQMVKAGTKTYFFDVKKTIKGTNYLTIAESYKNQKGERVTNRVMLFKEHFPEFAGTLEGLKQYLQ
;
A
#
# COMPACT_ATOMS: atom_id res chain seq x y z
N MET A 1 -13.78 43.42 -5.87
CA MET A 1 -14.13 42.06 -5.36
C MET A 1 -14.23 40.98 -6.44
N LEU A 2 -14.55 41.30 -7.70
CA LEU A 2 -14.77 40.29 -8.77
C LEU A 2 -13.46 39.60 -9.24
N GLU A 3 -12.32 40.30 -9.24
CA GLU A 3 -11.03 39.77 -9.73
C GLU A 3 -10.39 38.71 -8.81
N ALA A 4 -10.57 38.83 -7.49
CA ALA A 4 -10.00 37.90 -6.52
C ALA A 4 -10.64 36.49 -6.61
N LYS A 5 -11.95 36.43 -6.91
CA LYS A 5 -12.67 35.16 -7.10
C LYS A 5 -12.23 34.44 -8.37
N SER A 6 -11.96 35.18 -9.46
CA SER A 6 -11.41 34.60 -10.71
C SER A 6 -9.99 34.06 -10.53
N ARG A 7 -9.12 34.76 -9.78
CA ARG A 7 -7.77 34.28 -9.46
C ARG A 7 -7.78 33.03 -8.58
N ALA A 8 -8.65 32.95 -7.58
CA ALA A 8 -8.78 31.77 -6.72
C ALA A 8 -9.27 30.53 -7.51
N LYS A 9 -10.19 30.73 -8.47
CA LYS A 9 -10.64 29.67 -9.38
C LYS A 9 -9.49 29.22 -10.29
N LEU A 10 -8.74 30.15 -10.87
CA LEU A 10 -7.58 29.87 -11.72
C LEU A 10 -6.45 29.13 -10.96
N VAL A 11 -6.19 29.48 -9.70
CA VAL A 11 -5.20 28.79 -8.85
C VAL A 11 -5.67 27.38 -8.48
N ARG A 12 -6.97 27.19 -8.16
CA ARG A 12 -7.55 25.85 -7.92
C ARG A 12 -7.52 24.98 -9.17
N ASP A 13 -7.79 25.54 -10.34
CA ASP A 13 -7.77 24.83 -11.61
C ASP A 13 -6.33 24.46 -12.03
N LYS A 14 -5.34 25.34 -11.77
CA LYS A 14 -3.91 25.01 -11.94
C LYS A 14 -3.43 23.88 -11.01
N ASN A 15 -3.85 23.87 -9.74
CA ASN A 15 -3.52 22.78 -8.80
C ASN A 15 -4.19 21.44 -9.17
N LYS A 16 -5.35 21.46 -9.84
CA LYS A 16 -5.97 20.24 -10.39
C LYS A 16 -5.26 19.72 -11.63
N MET A 17 -4.75 20.60 -12.49
CA MET A 17 -3.97 20.21 -13.68
C MET A 17 -2.54 19.72 -13.34
N GLN A 18 -1.96 20.15 -12.21
CA GLN A 18 -0.66 19.63 -11.73
C GLN A 18 -0.74 18.28 -11.01
N GLN A 19 -1.93 17.69 -10.86
CA GLN A 19 -2.10 16.36 -10.24
C GLN A 19 -2.28 15.21 -11.25
N GLN A 20 -2.11 15.48 -12.55
CA GLN A 20 -2.04 14.44 -13.58
C GLN A 20 -0.60 14.24 -14.03
N ASN A 21 -0.16 12.98 -13.98
CA ASN A 21 1.17 12.45 -14.32
C ASN A 21 2.31 12.67 -13.30
N VAL A 22 2.18 12.03 -12.14
CA VAL A 22 3.37 11.39 -11.54
C VAL A 22 3.58 10.08 -12.32
N PRO A 23 4.69 9.89 -13.07
CA PRO A 23 4.92 8.64 -13.77
C PRO A 23 4.93 7.48 -12.76
N ALA A 24 4.21 6.40 -13.07
CA ALA A 24 4.20 5.15 -12.29
C ALA A 24 5.56 4.40 -12.28
N GLN A 25 6.64 5.07 -12.66
CA GLN A 25 7.94 4.47 -12.97
C GLN A 25 8.79 4.09 -11.75
N ASN A 26 8.33 4.37 -10.53
CA ASN A 26 9.02 4.00 -9.30
C ASN A 26 8.29 2.92 -8.48
N MET A 27 7.25 2.26 -9.03
CA MET A 27 6.62 1.17 -8.30
C MET A 27 7.47 -0.11 -8.47
N PRO A 28 8.05 -0.65 -7.38
CA PRO A 28 8.87 -1.86 -7.46
C PRO A 28 8.07 -3.00 -8.07
N GLU A 29 8.69 -3.69 -9.04
CA GLU A 29 8.10 -4.81 -9.75
C GLU A 29 7.60 -5.86 -8.75
N LYS A 30 6.34 -6.28 -8.92
CA LYS A 30 5.73 -7.35 -8.13
C LYS A 30 6.02 -8.69 -8.80
N VAL A 31 6.78 -9.53 -8.13
CA VAL A 31 7.08 -10.90 -8.56
C VAL A 31 5.90 -11.83 -8.25
N PHE A 32 5.18 -11.55 -7.16
CA PHE A 32 3.99 -12.30 -6.74
C PHE A 32 3.03 -11.38 -5.99
N SER A 33 1.73 -11.66 -6.06
CA SER A 33 0.70 -10.96 -5.29
C SER A 33 -0.46 -11.91 -4.98
N GLN A 34 -0.88 -11.95 -3.72
CA GLN A 34 -2.07 -12.66 -3.26
C GLN A 34 -2.96 -11.73 -2.44
N MET A 35 -4.27 -11.84 -2.64
CA MET A 35 -5.28 -11.11 -1.88
C MET A 35 -6.11 -12.08 -1.04
N VAL A 36 -6.45 -11.67 0.20
CA VAL A 36 -7.40 -12.37 1.06
C VAL A 36 -8.45 -11.38 1.55
N LYS A 37 -9.73 -11.64 1.24
CA LYS A 37 -10.86 -10.86 1.77
C LYS A 37 -11.34 -11.49 3.07
N ALA A 38 -11.43 -10.69 4.14
CA ALA A 38 -11.86 -11.11 5.46
C ALA A 38 -12.89 -10.10 6.00
N GLY A 39 -14.13 -10.20 5.49
CA GLY A 39 -15.20 -9.26 5.82
C GLY A 39 -14.87 -7.83 5.35
N THR A 40 -14.78 -6.89 6.29
CA THR A 40 -14.50 -5.47 6.01
C THR A 40 -13.01 -5.17 5.81
N LYS A 41 -12.15 -6.17 6.04
CA LYS A 41 -10.69 -6.10 5.88
C LYS A 41 -10.27 -6.85 4.63
N THR A 42 -9.24 -6.34 3.96
CA THR A 42 -8.57 -7.01 2.84
C THR A 42 -7.08 -7.05 3.12
N TYR A 43 -6.50 -8.24 3.09
CA TYR A 43 -5.07 -8.46 3.22
C TYR A 43 -4.43 -8.64 1.85
N PHE A 44 -3.23 -8.09 1.69
CA PHE A 44 -2.42 -8.16 0.48
C PHE A 44 -1.05 -8.70 0.86
N PHE A 45 -0.60 -9.75 0.17
CA PHE A 45 0.70 -10.35 0.33
C PHE A 45 1.46 -10.21 -0.99
N ASP A 46 2.40 -9.28 -1.06
CA ASP A 46 3.16 -8.97 -2.27
C ASP A 46 4.63 -9.35 -2.10
N VAL A 47 5.18 -10.16 -3.00
CA VAL A 47 6.64 -10.32 -3.12
C VAL A 47 7.13 -9.34 -4.18
N LYS A 48 8.09 -8.51 -3.80
CA LYS A 48 8.64 -7.44 -4.65
C LYS A 48 10.14 -7.57 -4.75
N LYS A 49 10.73 -6.98 -5.79
CA LYS A 49 12.17 -6.95 -5.99
C LYS A 49 12.73 -5.55 -5.71
N THR A 50 13.83 -5.49 -4.97
CA THR A 50 14.61 -4.26 -4.81
C THR A 50 15.36 -3.94 -6.09
N ILE A 51 15.90 -2.71 -6.20
CA ILE A 51 16.73 -2.31 -7.35
C ILE A 51 17.95 -3.24 -7.52
N LYS A 52 18.49 -3.79 -6.42
CA LYS A 52 19.62 -4.73 -6.43
C LYS A 52 19.24 -6.17 -6.80
N GLY A 53 17.97 -6.44 -7.10
CA GLY A 53 17.50 -7.77 -7.47
C GLY A 53 17.06 -8.67 -6.31
N THR A 54 17.22 -8.21 -5.06
CA THR A 54 16.82 -8.98 -3.87
C THR A 54 15.31 -8.88 -3.63
N ASN A 55 14.65 -10.00 -3.38
CA ASN A 55 13.23 -10.03 -3.05
C ASN A 55 12.95 -9.58 -1.61
N TYR A 56 11.76 -9.04 -1.37
CA TYR A 56 11.22 -8.76 -0.05
C TYR A 56 9.69 -8.93 -0.06
N LEU A 57 9.11 -9.23 1.11
CA LEU A 57 7.67 -9.36 1.28
C LEU A 57 7.08 -8.05 1.78
N THR A 58 5.94 -7.65 1.24
CA THR A 58 5.06 -6.65 1.81
C THR A 58 3.74 -7.32 2.21
N ILE A 59 3.34 -7.15 3.46
CA ILE A 59 2.01 -7.51 3.94
C ILE A 59 1.26 -6.22 4.20
N ALA A 60 0.07 -6.06 3.62
CA ALA A 60 -0.77 -4.89 3.88
C ALA A 60 -2.18 -5.31 4.27
N GLU A 61 -2.71 -4.67 5.31
CA GLU A 61 -4.12 -4.73 5.67
C GLU A 61 -4.79 -3.43 5.22
N SER A 62 -5.90 -3.52 4.49
CA SER A 62 -6.73 -2.38 4.15
C SER A 62 -8.15 -2.57 4.67
N TYR A 63 -8.71 -1.53 5.29
CA TYR A 63 -10.06 -1.54 5.83
C TYR A 63 -10.68 -0.14 5.78
N LYS A 64 -12.01 -0.06 5.93
CA LYS A 64 -12.69 1.22 6.13
C LYS A 64 -12.83 1.49 7.63
N ASN A 65 -12.41 2.67 8.08
CA ASN A 65 -12.61 3.09 9.47
C ASN A 65 -14.07 3.55 9.70
N GLN A 66 -14.40 3.95 10.93
CA GLN A 66 -15.75 4.40 11.30
C GLN A 66 -16.19 5.68 10.56
N LYS A 67 -15.23 6.47 10.05
CA LYS A 67 -15.50 7.67 9.23
C LYS A 67 -15.71 7.32 7.75
N GLY A 68 -15.62 6.04 7.37
CA GLY A 68 -15.72 5.55 5.99
C GLY A 68 -14.43 5.70 5.18
N GLU A 69 -13.34 6.19 5.79
CA GLU A 69 -12.06 6.40 5.13
C GLU A 69 -11.30 5.07 5.00
N ARG A 70 -10.62 4.89 3.86
CA ARG A 70 -9.79 3.70 3.62
C ARG A 70 -8.45 3.86 4.32
N VAL A 71 -8.21 3.04 5.33
CA VAL A 71 -6.94 2.94 6.04
C VAL A 71 -6.15 1.75 5.49
N THR A 72 -4.83 1.89 5.37
CA THR A 72 -3.94 0.79 4.98
C THR A 72 -2.73 0.73 5.90
N ASN A 73 -2.59 -0.37 6.62
CA ASN A 73 -1.41 -0.69 7.42
C ASN A 73 -0.48 -1.57 6.60
N ARG A 74 0.83 -1.32 6.65
CA ARG A 74 1.81 -2.05 5.84
C ARG A 74 3.02 -2.44 6.68
N VAL A 75 3.42 -3.69 6.51
CA VAL A 75 4.68 -4.24 7.03
C VAL A 75 5.53 -4.67 5.84
N MET A 76 6.83 -4.38 5.91
CA MET A 76 7.83 -4.88 4.97
C MET A 76 8.77 -5.83 5.70
N LEU A 77 9.10 -6.94 5.05
CA LEU A 77 9.95 -7.98 5.59
C LEU A 77 11.01 -8.31 4.54
N PHE A 78 12.28 -8.05 4.87
CA PHE A 78 13.40 -8.38 4.00
C PHE A 78 13.69 -9.88 4.04
N LYS A 79 14.30 -10.39 2.97
CA LYS A 79 14.50 -11.83 2.73
C LYS A 79 15.24 -12.53 3.87
N GLU A 80 16.23 -11.87 4.45
CA GLU A 80 17.07 -12.38 5.53
C GLU A 80 16.28 -12.74 6.80
N HIS A 81 15.18 -12.04 7.08
CA HIS A 81 14.35 -12.27 8.27
C HIS A 81 13.14 -13.17 7.98
N PHE A 82 12.91 -13.53 6.70
CA PHE A 82 11.75 -14.33 6.30
C PHE A 82 11.68 -15.71 6.97
N PRO A 83 12.79 -16.47 7.13
CA PRO A 83 12.73 -17.79 7.76
C PRO A 83 12.20 -17.76 9.20
N GLU A 84 12.67 -16.81 10.02
CA GLU A 84 12.25 -16.65 11.41
C GLU A 84 10.78 -16.21 11.51
N PHE A 85 10.37 -15.26 10.66
CA PHE A 85 8.99 -14.82 10.58
C PHE A 85 8.04 -15.95 10.16
N ALA A 86 8.41 -16.74 9.15
CA ALA A 86 7.62 -17.87 8.69
C ALA A 86 7.51 -18.97 9.75
N GLY A 87 8.62 -19.29 10.42
CA GLY A 87 8.62 -20.25 11.54
C GLY A 87 7.71 -19.80 12.69
N THR A 88 7.73 -18.50 13.01
CA THR A 88 6.83 -17.91 14.01
C THR A 88 5.37 -18.05 13.59
N LEU A 89 5.02 -17.71 12.34
CA LEU A 89 3.65 -17.86 11.83
C LEU A 89 3.17 -19.32 11.85
N GLU A 90 4.03 -20.26 11.49
CA GLU A 90 3.72 -21.70 11.54
C GLU A 90 3.42 -22.13 12.98
N GLY A 91 4.27 -21.71 13.93
CA GLY A 91 4.07 -21.97 15.35
C GLY A 91 2.81 -21.33 15.93
N LEU A 92 2.28 -20.24 15.34
CA LEU A 92 1.02 -19.65 15.78
C LEU A 92 -0.21 -20.44 15.35
N LYS A 93 -0.12 -21.29 14.31
CA LYS A 93 -1.27 -22.05 13.81
C LYS A 93 -1.90 -22.94 14.88
N GLN A 94 -1.09 -23.52 15.76
CA GLN A 94 -1.56 -24.38 16.86
C GLN A 94 -2.54 -23.69 17.83
N TYR A 95 -2.59 -22.35 17.84
CA TYR A 95 -3.49 -21.58 18.70
C TYR A 95 -4.71 -21.02 17.95
N LEU A 96 -4.74 -21.12 16.62
CA LEU A 96 -5.73 -20.48 15.76
C LEU A 96 -6.52 -21.47 14.90
N GLN A 97 -6.20 -22.76 14.97
CA GLN A 97 -6.81 -23.85 14.20
C GLN A 97 -7.31 -24.97 15.11
#